data_AF-A0A0R3QD96-F1
#
_entry.id   AF-A0A0R3QD96-F1
#
_cell.length_a   1.000
_cell.length_b   1.000
_cell.length_c   1.000
_cell.angle_alpha   90.00
_cell.angle_beta   90.00
_cell.angle_gamma   90.00
#
_symmetry.space_group_name_H-M   'P 1'
#
loop_
_entity.id
_entity.type
_entity.pdbx_description
1 polymer ?
#
loop_
_entity_poly.entity_id
_entity_poly.type
_entity_poly.pdbx_seq_one_letter_code
_entity_poly.pdbx_strand_id
1 'polypeptide(L)'
;MVPITVEFKFIDTLNFVGTSLDKAVKNLAEVNNCYCSSCKKVQAMKEGNFLPMNSAGVLIYQAKCKICDTILKKSIKYKKFKNIMREFKADELHLVLQKGIYPYEWVDCYKKFSQQLPENKDDWYSTLNDSNISNNALGFAKKVYKHFGCKNFGEYHDLYLKLDAILTKDIFDNFRKTCYNIYTLDPVYFISAPQLSDMASLKLTRQNLELLTDQETYEIYEKGIRGGNSVIPHRHALANNCYFYDEKSMKTVKLSKEDAVKKGIWNSKKHLSYILYLDANNLYGWALSKPLPVGEFFNYNNEKNNVTEPKPSDFTKETILNLEDNGDYGYTFIVDLEIPSELHKKFQDYPMLPEHYIPKEADLSDYQKKLIADEIGNKPKNGKLISTLYPKKDYI
;
A
#
# COMPACT_ATOMS: atom_id res chain seq x y z
N MET A 1 -33.73 -11.82 12.58
CA MET A 1 -32.26 -11.85 12.57
C MET A 1 -31.75 -10.56 13.19
N VAL A 2 -31.05 -10.65 14.33
CA VAL A 2 -30.30 -9.52 14.87
C VAL A 2 -29.11 -9.32 13.93
N PRO A 3 -28.81 -8.11 13.45
CA PRO A 3 -27.60 -7.88 12.66
C PRO A 3 -26.40 -8.23 13.54
N ILE A 4 -25.71 -9.31 13.22
CA ILE A 4 -24.40 -9.60 13.78
C ILE A 4 -23.45 -8.61 13.11
N THR A 5 -23.21 -7.48 13.78
CA THR A 5 -22.14 -6.57 13.40
C THR A 5 -20.83 -7.24 13.74
N VAL A 6 -20.27 -8.01 12.81
CA VAL A 6 -18.89 -8.51 12.92
C VAL A 6 -17.96 -7.35 12.59
N GLU A 7 -17.51 -6.63 13.62
CA GLU A 7 -16.46 -5.63 13.48
C GLU A 7 -15.11 -6.35 13.30
N PHE A 8 -14.72 -6.55 12.05
CA PHE A 8 -13.37 -7.03 11.72
C PHE A 8 -12.34 -5.93 11.99
N LYS A 9 -11.79 -5.86 13.20
CA LYS A 9 -10.64 -5.00 13.53
C LYS A 9 -9.33 -5.61 13.03
N PHE A 10 -9.11 -5.61 11.72
CA PHE A 10 -7.80 -5.91 11.11
C PHE A 10 -6.79 -4.75 11.25
N ILE A 11 -7.16 -3.64 11.89
CA ILE A 11 -6.52 -2.33 11.70
C ILE A 11 -5.28 -2.14 12.59
N ASP A 12 -5.26 -2.71 13.80
CA ASP A 12 -4.18 -2.43 14.75
C ASP A 12 -2.87 -3.16 14.42
N THR A 13 -2.91 -4.29 13.73
CA THR A 13 -1.73 -5.05 13.29
C THR A 13 -1.11 -4.46 12.02
N LEU A 14 -1.92 -3.90 11.11
CA LEU A 14 -1.45 -3.17 9.92
C LEU A 14 -0.62 -1.93 10.26
N ASN A 15 -0.81 -1.38 11.46
CA ASN A 15 0.07 -0.33 11.98
C ASN A 15 1.55 -0.77 12.09
N PHE A 16 1.85 -2.07 12.06
CA PHE A 16 3.21 -2.57 12.25
C PHE A 16 3.74 -3.30 11.01
N VAL A 17 2.87 -3.73 10.09
CA VAL A 17 3.25 -4.51 8.91
C VAL A 17 3.51 -3.60 7.71
N GLY A 18 4.65 -3.77 7.02
CA GLY A 18 4.97 -3.05 5.79
C GLY A 18 5.16 -1.53 5.97
N THR A 19 5.56 -1.09 7.18
CA THR A 19 5.79 0.34 7.48
C THR A 19 7.26 0.61 7.81
N SER A 20 7.72 1.83 7.54
CA SER A 20 9.04 2.27 8.00
C SER A 20 9.10 2.33 9.52
N LEU A 21 10.29 2.17 10.10
CA LEU A 21 10.48 2.25 11.55
C LEU A 21 9.90 3.54 12.15
N ASP A 22 10.13 4.68 11.51
CA ASP A 22 9.56 5.98 11.89
C ASP A 22 8.02 5.95 11.97
N LYS A 23 7.37 5.36 10.95
CA LYS A 23 5.92 5.24 10.92
C LYS A 23 5.42 4.27 12.00
N ALA A 24 6.11 3.16 12.22
CA ALA A 24 5.78 2.20 13.27
C ALA A 24 5.92 2.80 14.68
N VAL A 25 6.95 3.63 14.92
CA VAL A 25 7.10 4.38 16.19
C VAL A 25 5.95 5.38 16.36
N LYS A 26 5.60 6.14 15.32
CA LYS A 26 4.45 7.06 15.36
C LYS A 26 3.13 6.35 15.60
N ASN A 27 2.94 5.18 15.01
CA ASN A 27 1.79 4.31 15.24
C ASN A 27 1.73 3.85 16.70
N LEU A 28 2.85 3.36 17.25
CA LEU A 28 2.92 2.90 18.63
C LEU A 28 2.70 4.06 19.63
N ALA A 29 3.23 5.24 19.32
CA ALA A 29 3.03 6.47 20.08
C ALA A 29 1.63 7.08 19.90
N GLU A 30 0.82 6.59 18.95
CA GLU A 30 -0.51 7.08 18.57
C GLU A 30 -0.48 8.55 18.08
N VAL A 31 0.54 8.96 17.33
CA VAL A 31 0.75 10.37 16.91
C VAL A 31 0.59 10.62 15.40
N ASN A 32 -0.21 9.81 14.70
CA ASN A 32 -0.47 10.06 13.27
C ASN A 32 -1.56 11.12 13.02
N ASN A 33 -2.46 11.28 13.97
CA ASN A 33 -3.59 12.20 13.88
C ASN A 33 -3.88 12.87 15.23
N CYS A 34 -4.52 14.03 15.17
CA CYS A 34 -4.96 14.80 16.33
C CYS A 34 -6.19 15.64 15.96
N TYR A 35 -7.03 15.95 16.94
CA TYR A 35 -8.14 16.89 16.74
C TYR A 35 -7.59 18.30 16.47
N CYS A 36 -7.97 18.88 15.34
CA CYS A 36 -7.57 20.23 14.97
C CYS A 36 -8.72 21.19 15.26
N SER A 37 -8.49 22.16 16.15
CA SER A 37 -9.48 23.19 16.51
C SER A 37 -9.88 24.06 15.32
N SER A 38 -8.92 24.41 14.45
CA SER A 38 -9.18 25.19 13.24
C SER A 38 -10.03 24.44 12.22
N CYS A 39 -9.86 23.12 12.09
CA CYS A 39 -10.67 22.30 11.18
C CYS A 39 -11.93 21.71 11.81
N LYS A 40 -12.08 21.79 13.14
CA LYS A 40 -13.14 21.15 13.93
C LYS A 40 -13.30 19.64 13.68
N LYS A 41 -12.21 18.95 13.36
CA LYS A 41 -12.19 17.49 13.13
C LYS A 41 -10.81 16.89 13.36
N VAL A 42 -10.75 15.56 13.47
CA VAL A 42 -9.48 14.82 13.51
C VAL A 42 -8.78 14.94 12.17
N GLN A 43 -7.52 15.33 12.20
CA GLN A 43 -6.70 15.53 11.01
C GLN A 43 -5.40 14.74 11.12
N ALA A 44 -4.91 14.27 9.98
CA ALA A 44 -3.56 13.77 9.86
C ALA A 44 -2.53 14.87 10.19
N MET A 45 -1.41 14.46 10.76
CA MET A 45 -0.31 15.36 11.13
C MET A 45 0.86 15.23 10.15
N LYS A 46 1.58 16.33 9.90
CA LYS A 46 2.80 16.39 9.08
C LYS A 46 3.90 17.18 9.79
N GLU A 47 5.16 17.00 9.37
CA GLU A 47 6.33 17.75 9.86
C GLU A 47 6.39 17.80 11.40
N GLY A 48 6.31 16.64 12.05
CA GLY A 48 6.29 16.56 13.50
C GLY A 48 7.60 16.14 14.13
N ASN A 49 7.78 16.53 15.39
CA ASN A 49 8.94 16.20 16.21
C ASN A 49 8.53 16.00 17.68
N PHE A 50 9.33 15.21 18.39
CA PHE A 50 9.15 15.00 19.82
C PHE A 50 9.81 16.17 20.58
N LEU A 51 9.07 16.78 21.49
CA LEU A 51 9.56 17.85 22.35
C LEU A 51 10.18 17.28 23.63
N PRO A 52 11.16 17.99 24.24
CA PRO A 52 11.65 17.64 25.57
C PRO A 52 10.49 17.45 26.56
N MET A 53 10.70 16.53 27.50
CA MET A 53 9.71 16.25 28.54
C MET A 53 9.43 17.52 29.35
N ASN A 54 8.15 17.81 29.59
CA ASN A 54 7.79 18.97 30.41
C ASN A 54 8.00 18.68 31.91
N SER A 55 7.87 19.70 32.75
CA SER A 55 8.01 19.59 34.21
C SER A 55 7.04 18.60 34.86
N ALA A 56 5.95 18.23 34.19
CA ALA A 56 4.98 17.25 34.64
C ALA A 56 5.31 15.80 34.19
N GLY A 57 6.48 15.56 33.58
CA GLY A 57 6.87 14.23 33.11
C GLY A 57 6.13 13.76 31.85
N VAL A 58 5.50 14.68 31.11
CA VAL A 58 4.73 14.38 29.90
C VAL A 58 5.58 14.65 28.67
N LEU A 59 5.72 13.63 27.82
CA LEU A 59 6.34 13.74 26.51
C LEU A 59 5.29 14.20 25.49
N ILE A 60 5.62 15.23 24.70
CA ILE A 60 4.70 15.84 23.74
C ILE A 60 5.25 15.66 22.32
N TYR A 61 4.39 15.21 21.41
CA TYR A 61 4.63 15.29 19.98
C TYR A 61 4.00 16.58 19.44
N GLN A 62 4.79 17.41 18.78
CA GLN A 62 4.32 18.61 18.11
C GLN A 62 4.41 18.43 16.60
N ALA A 63 3.35 18.77 15.87
CA ALA A 63 3.30 18.65 14.42
C ALA A 63 2.36 19.69 13.81
N LYS A 64 2.32 19.79 12.49
CA LYS A 64 1.34 20.64 11.77
C LYS A 64 0.15 19.83 11.31
N CYS A 65 -1.04 20.45 11.33
CA CYS A 65 -2.22 19.92 10.67
C CYS A 65 -1.96 19.79 9.16
N LYS A 66 -2.25 18.62 8.56
CA LYS A 66 -2.05 18.41 7.11
C LYS A 66 -2.90 19.35 6.24
N ILE A 67 -4.02 19.85 6.76
CA ILE A 67 -4.99 20.66 6.00
C ILE A 67 -4.78 22.16 6.16
N CYS A 68 -4.65 22.64 7.40
CA CYS A 68 -4.63 24.08 7.71
C CYS A 68 -3.31 24.57 8.32
N ASP A 69 -2.30 23.71 8.42
CA ASP A 69 -0.96 24.04 8.94
C ASP A 69 -0.90 24.50 10.41
N THR A 70 -2.04 24.57 11.12
CA THR A 70 -2.11 24.85 12.57
C THR A 70 -1.21 23.88 13.35
N ILE A 71 -0.46 24.40 14.31
CA ILE A 71 0.39 23.60 15.21
C ILE A 71 -0.51 22.78 16.15
N LEU A 72 -0.31 21.47 16.14
CA LEU A 72 -0.99 20.49 16.96
C LEU A 72 0.00 19.90 17.96
N LYS A 73 -0.47 19.62 19.18
CA LYS A 73 0.31 18.99 20.24
C LYS A 73 -0.46 17.79 20.77
N LYS A 74 0.22 16.64 20.91
CA LYS A 74 -0.37 15.41 21.43
C LYS A 74 0.55 14.80 22.49
N SER A 75 -0.02 14.40 23.62
CA SER A 75 0.72 13.65 24.63
C SER A 75 1.02 12.23 24.16
N ILE A 76 2.21 11.73 24.48
CA ILE A 76 2.68 10.42 24.05
C ILE A 76 2.57 9.42 25.20
N LYS A 77 2.04 8.22 24.91
CA LYS A 77 2.03 7.08 25.83
C LYS A 77 3.37 6.35 25.78
N TYR A 78 4.45 7.01 26.21
CA TYR A 78 5.82 6.51 26.05
C TYR A 78 6.12 5.21 26.83
N LYS A 79 5.26 4.83 27.80
CA LYS A 79 5.35 3.56 28.54
C LYS A 79 5.29 2.31 27.65
N LYS A 80 4.82 2.44 26.41
CA LYS A 80 4.83 1.37 25.40
C LYS A 80 6.24 1.03 24.89
N PHE A 81 7.19 1.96 25.01
CA PHE A 81 8.60 1.79 24.61
C PHE A 81 9.44 1.28 25.78
N LYS A 82 9.16 0.05 26.22
CA LYS A 82 9.75 -0.52 27.44
C LYS A 82 11.25 -0.69 27.31
N ASN A 83 11.73 -1.13 26.14
CA ASN A 83 13.14 -1.40 25.91
C ASN A 83 13.93 -0.08 25.79
N ILE A 84 13.37 0.94 25.12
CA ILE A 84 13.97 2.28 25.11
C ILE A 84 14.11 2.85 26.53
N MET A 85 13.07 2.75 27.37
CA MET A 85 13.13 3.26 28.74
C MET A 85 14.11 2.51 29.65
N ARG A 86 14.57 1.31 29.27
CA ARG A 86 15.61 0.57 30.01
C ARG A 86 17.01 1.05 29.66
N GLU A 87 17.20 1.58 28.46
CA GLU A 87 18.50 1.92 27.90
C GLU A 87 18.78 3.43 27.91
N PHE A 88 17.72 4.25 27.92
CA PHE A 88 17.79 5.71 27.84
C PHE A 88 16.96 6.37 28.93
N LYS A 89 17.38 7.57 29.35
CA LYS A 89 16.67 8.33 30.38
C LYS A 89 15.39 8.93 29.84
N ALA A 90 14.44 9.22 30.72
CA ALA A 90 13.13 9.76 30.36
C ALA A 90 13.23 11.13 29.63
N ASP A 91 14.18 11.96 30.04
CA ASP A 91 14.46 13.25 29.41
C ASP A 91 15.06 13.14 28.00
N GLU A 92 15.64 11.98 27.65
CA GLU A 92 16.26 11.69 26.35
C GLU A 92 15.26 11.14 25.32
N LEU A 93 14.06 10.73 25.74
CA LEU A 93 13.05 10.12 24.87
C LEU A 93 12.69 10.97 23.65
N HIS A 94 12.76 12.29 23.79
CA HIS A 94 12.51 13.21 22.69
C HIS A 94 13.57 13.14 21.57
N LEU A 95 14.75 12.59 21.84
CA LEU A 95 15.79 12.35 20.84
C LEU A 95 15.70 10.94 20.28
N VAL A 96 15.51 9.94 21.15
CA VAL A 96 15.65 8.51 20.78
C VAL A 96 14.39 7.87 20.20
N LEU A 97 13.22 8.50 20.34
CA LEU A 97 11.98 8.06 19.67
C LEU A 97 11.82 8.64 18.26
N GLN A 98 12.79 9.40 17.78
CA GLN A 98 12.82 9.90 16.41
C GLN A 98 13.72 9.02 15.55
N LYS A 99 13.39 8.91 14.26
CA LYS A 99 14.27 8.24 13.31
C LYS A 99 15.65 8.91 13.33
N GLY A 100 16.70 8.11 13.47
CA GLY A 100 18.06 8.60 13.31
C GLY A 100 18.29 9.15 11.90
N ILE A 101 19.20 10.12 11.79
CA ILE A 101 19.63 10.67 10.50
C ILE A 101 20.98 10.02 10.17
N TYR A 102 21.11 9.44 8.99
CA TYR A 102 22.31 8.71 8.59
C TYR A 102 22.75 9.07 7.16
N PRO A 103 24.03 9.38 6.92
CA PRO A 103 24.57 9.72 5.60
C PRO A 103 25.01 8.44 4.86
N TYR A 104 24.06 7.68 4.31
CA TYR A 104 24.33 6.34 3.76
C TYR A 104 25.40 6.33 2.67
N GLU A 105 25.34 7.29 1.75
CA GLU A 105 26.23 7.38 0.59
C GLU A 105 27.66 7.80 0.95
N TRP A 106 27.84 8.57 2.04
CA TRP A 106 29.16 9.01 2.50
C TRP A 106 29.91 7.95 3.31
N VAL A 107 29.20 6.98 3.90
CA VAL A 107 29.80 5.85 4.63
C VAL A 107 30.23 4.77 3.62
N ASP A 108 31.19 5.11 2.80
CA ASP A 108 31.74 4.28 1.72
C ASP A 108 32.87 3.35 2.17
N CYS A 109 33.46 3.60 3.35
CA CYS A 109 34.56 2.82 3.89
C CYS A 109 34.69 2.93 5.42
N TYR A 110 35.35 1.97 6.04
CA TYR A 110 35.55 1.91 7.50
C TYR A 110 36.27 3.13 8.09
N LYS A 111 37.12 3.81 7.32
CA LYS A 111 37.85 5.00 7.79
C LYS A 111 36.90 6.14 8.20
N LYS A 112 35.68 6.17 7.65
CA LYS A 112 34.65 7.17 7.98
C LYS A 112 34.24 7.10 9.44
N PHE A 113 34.26 5.92 10.06
CA PHE A 113 33.90 5.78 11.47
C PHE A 113 34.87 6.48 12.43
N SER A 114 36.13 6.65 12.05
CA SER A 114 37.10 7.41 12.86
C SER A 114 37.00 8.93 12.64
N GLN A 115 36.21 9.39 11.67
CA GLN A 115 36.04 10.83 11.37
C GLN A 115 34.98 11.46 12.26
N GLN A 116 34.88 12.80 12.24
CA GLN A 116 33.78 13.52 12.88
C GLN A 116 32.50 13.39 12.06
N LEU A 117 31.35 13.72 12.67
CA LEU A 117 30.08 13.83 11.96
C LEU A 117 30.21 14.82 10.78
N PRO A 118 29.86 14.43 9.54
CA PRO A 118 30.01 15.32 8.39
C PRO A 118 29.14 16.57 8.54
N GLU A 119 29.76 17.73 8.37
CA GLU A 119 29.08 19.03 8.48
C GLU A 119 28.62 19.59 7.13
N ASN A 120 29.27 19.19 6.03
CA ASN A 120 28.86 19.58 4.69
C ASN A 120 27.60 18.81 4.30
N LYS A 121 26.59 19.50 3.77
CA LYS A 121 25.35 18.88 3.32
C LYS A 121 25.54 17.93 2.15
N ASP A 122 26.53 18.17 1.30
CA ASP A 122 26.77 17.33 0.12
C ASP A 122 27.22 15.92 0.53
N ASP A 123 27.84 15.78 1.71
CA ASP A 123 28.15 14.49 2.33
C ASP A 123 26.89 13.73 2.80
N TRP A 124 25.70 14.33 2.69
CA TRP A 124 24.43 13.70 3.05
C TRP A 124 23.47 13.62 1.84
N TYR A 125 24.00 13.68 0.62
CA TYR A 125 23.21 13.48 -0.58
C TYR A 125 22.60 12.07 -0.61
N SER A 126 21.31 11.97 -0.90
CA SER A 126 20.62 10.69 -1.03
C SER A 126 20.23 10.41 -2.48
N THR A 127 20.74 9.32 -3.05
CA THR A 127 20.36 8.90 -4.42
C THR A 127 18.91 8.46 -4.50
N LEU A 128 18.35 7.98 -3.37
CA LEU A 128 16.95 7.55 -3.28
C LEU A 128 15.97 8.72 -3.45
N ASN A 129 16.30 9.88 -2.90
CA ASN A 129 15.43 11.07 -2.92
C ASN A 129 15.94 12.16 -3.87
N ASP A 130 17.04 11.89 -4.58
CA ASP A 130 17.78 12.84 -5.42
C ASP A 130 17.90 14.24 -4.78
N SER A 131 18.30 14.27 -3.51
CA SER A 131 18.35 15.51 -2.74
C SER A 131 19.31 15.44 -1.55
N ASN A 132 19.82 16.61 -1.17
CA ASN A 132 20.64 16.82 0.02
C ASN A 132 19.79 16.90 1.30
N ILE A 133 20.44 16.65 2.45
CA ILE A 133 19.80 16.78 3.76
C ILE A 133 19.25 18.20 4.04
N SER A 134 18.10 18.26 4.72
CA SER A 134 17.55 19.53 5.20
C SER A 134 18.37 20.11 6.38
N ASN A 135 18.34 21.44 6.55
CA ASN A 135 18.98 22.10 7.70
C ASN A 135 18.51 21.53 9.04
N ASN A 136 17.21 21.25 9.15
CA ASN A 136 16.60 20.74 10.39
C ASN A 136 17.10 19.33 10.71
N ALA A 137 17.21 18.46 9.70
CA ALA A 137 17.69 17.10 9.89
C ALA A 137 19.18 17.06 10.25
N LEU A 138 20.01 17.87 9.58
CA LEU A 138 21.43 18.00 9.93
C LEU A 138 21.61 18.58 11.35
N GLY A 139 20.83 19.61 11.69
CA GLY A 139 20.82 20.18 13.05
C GLY A 139 20.42 19.16 14.12
N PHE A 140 19.46 18.28 13.80
CA PHE A 140 19.07 17.18 14.69
C PHE A 140 20.19 16.15 14.87
N ALA A 141 20.85 15.73 13.78
CA ALA A 141 22.00 14.82 13.84
C ALA A 141 23.12 15.40 14.73
N LYS A 142 23.49 16.68 14.53
CA LYS A 142 24.46 17.39 15.36
C LYS A 142 24.05 17.44 16.83
N LYS A 143 22.75 17.68 17.11
CA LYS A 143 22.21 17.70 18.47
C LYS A 143 22.36 16.33 19.15
N VAL A 144 22.00 15.25 18.46
CA VAL A 144 22.13 13.87 18.98
C VAL A 144 23.59 13.53 19.23
N TYR A 145 24.47 13.78 18.25
CA TYR A 145 25.91 13.56 18.35
C TYR A 145 26.51 14.24 19.59
N LYS A 146 26.17 15.51 19.80
CA LYS A 146 26.65 16.28 20.96
C LYS A 146 26.04 15.82 22.27
N HIS A 147 24.72 15.55 22.32
CA HIS A 147 24.00 15.17 23.54
C HIS A 147 24.54 13.86 24.12
N PHE A 148 24.77 12.87 23.27
CA PHE A 148 25.31 11.57 23.69
C PHE A 148 26.84 11.54 23.77
N GLY A 149 27.52 12.68 23.57
CA GLY A 149 28.97 12.79 23.71
C GLY A 149 29.76 11.95 22.72
N CYS A 150 29.23 11.72 21.52
CA CYS A 150 29.91 10.93 20.48
C CYS A 150 31.23 11.59 20.11
N LYS A 151 32.33 10.83 20.17
CA LYS A 151 33.70 11.32 19.88
C LYS A 151 34.05 11.24 18.40
N ASN A 152 33.43 10.32 17.68
CA ASN A 152 33.61 10.09 16.26
C ASN A 152 32.30 9.55 15.66
N PHE A 153 32.26 9.44 14.34
CA PHE A 153 31.11 8.96 13.60
C PHE A 153 30.81 7.48 13.88
N GLY A 154 31.81 6.68 14.27
CA GLY A 154 31.63 5.30 14.70
C GLY A 154 30.73 5.18 15.94
N GLU A 155 30.96 6.00 16.97
CA GLU A 155 30.10 6.02 18.16
C GLU A 155 28.67 6.50 17.83
N TYR A 156 28.53 7.45 16.89
CA TYR A 156 27.21 7.87 16.39
C TYR A 156 26.52 6.77 15.59
N HIS A 157 27.27 6.02 14.78
CA HIS A 157 26.79 4.86 14.03
C HIS A 157 26.32 3.75 14.96
N ASP A 158 27.07 3.43 16.01
CA ASP A 158 26.68 2.44 17.02
C ASP A 158 25.39 2.87 17.74
N LEU A 159 25.27 4.15 18.10
CA LEU A 159 24.03 4.69 18.67
C LEU A 159 22.86 4.56 17.69
N TYR A 160 23.07 4.92 16.41
CA TYR A 160 22.06 4.81 15.36
C TYR A 160 21.57 3.35 15.22
N LEU A 161 22.48 2.38 15.11
CA LEU A 161 22.14 0.96 15.00
C LEU A 161 21.46 0.44 16.26
N LYS A 162 21.93 0.85 17.45
CA LYS A 162 21.31 0.50 18.72
C LYS A 162 19.86 0.98 18.79
N LEU A 163 19.58 2.21 18.35
CA LEU A 163 18.22 2.74 18.28
C LEU A 163 17.35 1.96 17.29
N ASP A 164 17.84 1.67 16.09
CA ASP A 164 17.10 0.88 15.09
C ASP A 164 16.71 -0.49 15.66
N ALA A 165 17.63 -1.17 16.35
CA ALA A 165 17.37 -2.47 16.97
C ALA A 165 16.37 -2.39 18.13
N ILE A 166 16.56 -1.45 19.07
CA ILE A 166 15.71 -1.35 20.27
C ILE A 166 14.31 -0.87 19.93
N LEU A 167 14.16 0.11 19.04
CA LEU A 167 12.85 0.59 18.58
C LEU A 167 12.11 -0.53 17.85
N THR A 168 12.80 -1.26 16.97
CA THR A 168 12.21 -2.43 16.29
C THR A 168 11.75 -3.48 17.29
N LYS A 169 12.54 -3.74 18.33
CA LYS A 169 12.14 -4.65 19.41
C LYS A 169 10.91 -4.16 20.16
N ASP A 170 10.83 -2.88 20.53
CA ASP A 170 9.65 -2.32 21.19
C ASP A 170 8.40 -2.44 20.30
N ILE A 171 8.54 -2.16 19.01
CA ILE A 171 7.47 -2.35 18.02
C ILE A 171 7.04 -3.81 17.97
N PHE A 172 7.98 -4.74 17.84
CA PHE A 172 7.68 -6.16 17.72
C PHE A 172 7.09 -6.75 19.01
N ASP A 173 7.58 -6.35 20.19
CA ASP A 173 7.04 -6.75 21.48
C ASP A 173 5.59 -6.24 21.68
N ASN A 174 5.22 -5.12 21.07
CA ASN A 174 3.84 -4.63 21.06
C ASN A 174 3.00 -5.34 20.00
N PHE A 175 3.54 -5.57 18.80
CA PHE A 175 2.89 -6.35 17.75
C PHE A 175 2.52 -7.76 18.24
N ARG A 176 3.46 -8.46 18.89
CA ARG A 176 3.23 -9.78 19.52
C ARG A 176 2.05 -9.76 20.49
N LYS A 177 2.03 -8.79 21.41
CA LYS A 177 0.93 -8.64 22.38
C LYS A 177 -0.41 -8.39 21.67
N THR A 178 -0.41 -7.52 20.67
CA THR A 178 -1.61 -7.23 19.87
C THR A 178 -2.12 -8.49 19.16
N CYS A 179 -1.25 -9.21 18.44
CA CYS A 179 -1.60 -10.45 17.76
C CYS A 179 -2.13 -11.51 18.74
N TYR A 180 -1.49 -11.67 19.89
CA TYR A 180 -1.93 -12.63 20.90
C TYR A 180 -3.29 -12.22 21.49
N ASN A 181 -3.52 -10.94 21.76
CA ASN A 181 -4.78 -10.47 22.31
C ASN A 181 -5.95 -10.59 21.30
N ILE A 182 -5.69 -10.37 20.01
CA ILE A 182 -6.74 -10.37 18.97
C ILE A 182 -6.96 -11.78 18.42
N TYR A 183 -5.89 -12.47 18.03
CA TYR A 183 -5.95 -13.75 17.32
C TYR A 183 -5.65 -14.96 18.20
N THR A 184 -5.15 -14.73 19.43
CA THR A 184 -4.56 -15.78 20.28
C THR A 184 -3.48 -16.58 19.54
N LEU A 185 -2.72 -15.88 18.68
CA LEU A 185 -1.59 -16.39 17.91
C LEU A 185 -0.38 -15.50 18.20
N ASP A 186 0.77 -16.11 18.45
CA ASP A 186 2.03 -15.38 18.61
C ASP A 186 2.77 -15.34 17.26
N PRO A 187 3.07 -14.15 16.71
CA PRO A 187 3.63 -14.01 15.38
C PRO A 187 5.01 -14.67 15.21
N VAL A 188 5.72 -15.00 16.31
CA VAL A 188 7.03 -15.66 16.25
C VAL A 188 6.98 -17.10 15.71
N TYR A 189 5.80 -17.72 15.67
CA TYR A 189 5.61 -19.07 15.12
C TYR A 189 5.32 -19.08 13.62
N PHE A 190 5.32 -17.90 12.97
CA PHE A 190 5.05 -17.77 11.55
C PHE A 190 6.24 -17.11 10.85
N ILE A 191 6.51 -17.55 9.63
CA ILE A 191 7.61 -17.05 8.79
C ILE A 191 7.32 -15.61 8.35
N SER A 192 6.05 -15.25 8.17
CA SER A 192 5.66 -13.96 7.62
C SER A 192 4.30 -13.48 8.15
N ALA A 193 4.03 -12.17 7.99
CA ALA A 193 2.73 -11.58 8.33
C ALA A 193 1.57 -12.14 7.48
N PRO A 194 1.72 -12.43 6.17
CA PRO A 194 0.69 -13.15 5.41
C PRO A 194 0.34 -14.50 6.00
N GLN A 195 1.33 -15.32 6.40
CA GLN A 195 1.07 -16.62 7.02
C GLN A 195 0.33 -16.46 8.36
N LEU A 196 0.71 -15.48 9.19
CA LEU A 196 -0.04 -15.17 10.40
C LEU A 196 -1.49 -14.78 10.10
N SER A 197 -1.72 -13.90 9.12
CA SER A 197 -3.06 -13.46 8.72
C SER A 197 -3.92 -14.61 8.21
N ASP A 198 -3.34 -15.48 7.38
CA ASP A 198 -4.00 -16.67 6.86
C ASP A 198 -4.40 -17.62 8.02
N MET A 199 -3.47 -17.93 8.91
CA MET A 199 -3.74 -18.76 10.09
C MET A 199 -4.73 -18.14 11.07
N ALA A 200 -4.71 -16.82 11.24
CA ALA A 200 -5.70 -16.10 12.01
C ALA A 200 -7.09 -16.23 11.37
N SER A 201 -7.17 -16.18 10.03
CA SER A 201 -8.42 -16.35 9.30
C SER A 201 -8.98 -17.77 9.45
N LEU A 202 -8.17 -18.82 9.25
CA LEU A 202 -8.59 -20.21 9.42
C LEU A 202 -9.02 -20.52 10.85
N LYS A 203 -8.29 -19.98 11.84
CA LYS A 203 -8.66 -20.13 13.25
C LYS A 203 -10.01 -19.48 13.58
N LEU A 204 -10.29 -18.32 12.98
CA LEU A 204 -11.54 -17.60 13.18
C LEU A 204 -12.71 -18.30 12.49
N THR A 205 -12.55 -18.73 11.24
CA THR A 205 -13.60 -19.36 10.43
C THR A 205 -13.79 -20.84 10.77
N ARG A 206 -12.78 -21.47 11.39
CA ARG A 206 -12.70 -22.92 11.67
C ARG A 206 -12.80 -23.78 10.41
N GLN A 207 -12.46 -23.20 9.27
CA GLN A 207 -12.45 -23.90 8.00
C GLN A 207 -11.18 -24.76 7.88
N ASN A 208 -11.33 -25.89 7.18
CA ASN A 208 -10.21 -26.70 6.74
C ASN A 208 -10.12 -26.56 5.21
N LEU A 209 -8.97 -26.13 4.71
CA LEU A 209 -8.78 -25.95 3.27
C LEU A 209 -8.22 -27.25 2.69
N GLU A 210 -8.92 -27.81 1.70
CA GLU A 210 -8.39 -28.90 0.89
C GLU A 210 -7.27 -28.38 -0.02
N LEU A 211 -6.20 -29.15 -0.14
CA LEU A 211 -5.11 -28.84 -1.06
C LEU A 211 -5.42 -29.42 -2.45
N LEU A 212 -5.20 -28.62 -3.48
CA LEU A 212 -5.13 -29.12 -4.85
C LEU A 212 -3.89 -30.01 -4.99
N THR A 213 -4.10 -31.32 -5.06
CA THR A 213 -3.03 -32.32 -5.20
C THR A 213 -2.84 -32.79 -6.64
N ASP A 214 -3.83 -32.51 -7.50
CA ASP A 214 -3.79 -32.83 -8.91
C ASP A 214 -3.15 -31.69 -9.72
N GLN A 215 -2.13 -32.03 -10.53
CA GLN A 215 -1.36 -31.04 -11.29
C GLN A 215 -2.22 -30.34 -12.36
N GLU A 216 -3.07 -31.08 -13.08
CA GLU A 216 -3.90 -30.50 -14.14
C GLU A 216 -4.88 -29.47 -13.57
N THR A 217 -5.56 -29.84 -12.48
CA THR A 217 -6.47 -28.94 -11.77
C THR A 217 -5.75 -27.70 -11.22
N TYR A 218 -4.55 -27.89 -10.63
CA TYR A 218 -3.72 -26.78 -10.17
C TYR A 218 -3.35 -25.83 -11.32
N GLU A 219 -2.92 -26.35 -12.46
CA GLU A 219 -2.56 -25.55 -13.63
C GLU A 219 -3.74 -24.76 -14.21
N ILE A 220 -4.96 -25.31 -14.15
CA ILE A 220 -6.19 -24.60 -14.54
C ILE A 220 -6.39 -23.38 -13.64
N TYR A 221 -6.34 -23.55 -12.32
CA TYR A 221 -6.50 -22.43 -11.39
C TYR A 221 -5.37 -21.40 -11.52
N GLU A 222 -4.12 -21.82 -11.62
CA GLU A 222 -2.97 -20.92 -11.86
C GLU A 222 -3.14 -20.11 -13.16
N LYS A 223 -3.55 -20.77 -14.26
CA LYS A 223 -3.86 -20.09 -15.53
C LYS A 223 -5.08 -19.19 -15.43
N GLY A 224 -5.98 -19.41 -14.48
CA GLY A 224 -7.16 -18.58 -14.20
C GLY A 224 -6.88 -17.35 -13.33
N ILE A 225 -5.79 -17.35 -12.55
CA ILE A 225 -5.43 -16.22 -11.70
C ILE A 225 -5.18 -14.96 -12.54
N ARG A 226 -5.82 -13.86 -12.15
CA ARG A 226 -5.64 -12.52 -12.74
C ARG A 226 -5.25 -11.55 -11.64
N GLY A 227 -4.32 -10.65 -11.96
CA GLY A 227 -4.00 -9.52 -11.09
C GLY A 227 -5.06 -8.42 -11.10
N GLY A 228 -4.77 -7.30 -10.47
CA GLY A 228 -5.63 -6.10 -10.56
C GLY A 228 -5.75 -5.60 -12.00
N ASN A 229 -6.97 -5.33 -12.45
CA ASN A 229 -7.19 -4.77 -13.79
C ASN A 229 -6.81 -3.29 -13.81
N SER A 230 -5.89 -2.92 -14.71
CA SER A 230 -5.45 -1.53 -14.90
C SER A 230 -5.62 -1.15 -16.36
N VAL A 231 -6.64 -0.33 -16.64
CA VAL A 231 -6.99 0.11 -18.00
C VAL A 231 -7.01 1.63 -18.05
N ILE A 232 -6.42 2.19 -19.11
CA ILE A 232 -6.46 3.61 -19.41
C ILE A 232 -7.21 3.79 -20.74
N PRO A 233 -8.55 3.87 -20.73
CA PRO A 233 -9.33 4.02 -21.96
C PRO A 233 -9.16 5.42 -22.57
N HIS A 234 -8.89 6.42 -21.72
CA HIS A 234 -8.70 7.81 -22.13
C HIS A 234 -7.40 8.36 -21.53
N ARG A 235 -6.41 8.64 -22.39
CA ARG A 235 -5.04 9.00 -21.96
C ARG A 235 -4.93 10.33 -21.21
N HIS A 236 -5.80 11.29 -21.50
CA HIS A 236 -5.74 12.61 -20.89
C HIS A 236 -7.13 13.27 -20.84
N ALA A 237 -7.70 13.37 -19.63
CA ALA A 237 -8.91 14.13 -19.37
C ALA A 237 -8.57 15.46 -18.69
N LEU A 238 -9.13 16.57 -19.20
CA LEU A 238 -9.07 17.87 -18.56
C LEU A 238 -10.49 18.37 -18.26
N ALA A 239 -10.79 18.54 -16.98
CA ALA A 239 -12.05 19.12 -16.53
C ALA A 239 -12.13 20.59 -16.96
N ASN A 240 -13.27 21.00 -17.50
CA ASN A 240 -13.53 22.38 -17.87
C ASN A 240 -14.13 23.12 -16.68
N ASN A 241 -13.29 23.68 -15.79
CA ASN A 241 -13.68 24.51 -14.66
C ASN A 241 -12.54 25.46 -14.24
N CYS A 242 -12.77 26.35 -13.27
CA CYS A 242 -11.78 27.34 -12.81
C CYS A 242 -10.99 26.90 -11.55
N TYR A 243 -11.00 25.62 -11.18
CA TYR A 243 -10.22 25.12 -10.06
C TYR A 243 -8.85 24.66 -10.54
N PHE A 244 -7.79 25.14 -9.89
CA PHE A 244 -6.40 24.90 -10.26
C PHE A 244 -5.62 24.41 -9.05
N TYR A 245 -4.83 23.35 -9.21
CA TYR A 245 -3.90 22.89 -8.19
C TYR A 245 -2.62 23.71 -8.24
N ASP A 246 -2.36 24.52 -7.21
CA ASP A 246 -1.12 25.26 -7.08
C ASP A 246 -0.08 24.42 -6.35
N GLU A 247 0.93 23.96 -7.10
CA GLU A 247 2.04 23.13 -6.60
C GLU A 247 2.85 23.83 -5.52
N LYS A 248 2.96 25.18 -5.55
CA LYS A 248 3.74 25.91 -4.54
C LYS A 248 3.05 25.90 -3.18
N SER A 249 1.73 26.08 -3.17
CA SER A 249 0.93 26.03 -1.94
C SER A 249 0.39 24.64 -1.62
N MET A 250 0.56 23.68 -2.54
CA MET A 250 0.02 22.32 -2.49
C MET A 250 -1.51 22.30 -2.26
N LYS A 251 -2.22 23.29 -2.81
CA LYS A 251 -3.65 23.53 -2.57
C LYS A 251 -4.40 23.81 -3.87
N THR A 252 -5.66 23.37 -3.91
CA THR A 252 -6.58 23.77 -4.99
C THR A 252 -7.10 25.17 -4.71
N VAL A 253 -6.90 26.07 -5.66
CA VAL A 253 -7.40 27.45 -5.66
C VAL A 253 -8.43 27.65 -6.77
N LYS A 254 -9.38 28.55 -6.55
CA LYS A 254 -10.32 28.96 -7.60
C LYS A 254 -9.78 30.21 -8.29
N LEU A 255 -9.48 30.11 -9.58
CA LEU A 255 -9.00 31.22 -10.38
C LEU A 255 -10.14 32.10 -10.90
N SER A 256 -9.80 33.32 -11.29
CA SER A 256 -10.65 34.14 -12.16
C SER A 256 -10.87 33.42 -13.50
N LYS A 257 -11.93 33.76 -14.22
CA LYS A 257 -12.17 33.16 -15.54
C LYS A 257 -11.07 33.56 -16.52
N GLU A 258 -10.58 34.79 -16.43
CA GLU A 258 -9.52 35.34 -17.27
C GLU A 258 -8.22 34.54 -17.07
N ASP A 259 -7.82 34.28 -15.83
CA ASP A 259 -6.60 33.53 -15.54
C ASP A 259 -6.74 32.03 -15.84
N ALA A 260 -7.94 31.47 -15.65
CA ALA A 260 -8.23 30.09 -16.04
C ALA A 260 -8.18 29.90 -17.57
N VAL A 261 -8.63 30.90 -18.35
CA VAL A 261 -8.50 30.91 -19.82
C VAL A 261 -7.03 31.03 -20.23
N LYS A 262 -6.26 31.93 -19.61
CA LYS A 262 -4.81 32.06 -19.88
C LYS A 262 -4.04 30.78 -19.58
N LYS A 263 -4.45 30.02 -18.57
CA LYS A 263 -3.88 28.70 -18.22
C LYS A 263 -4.44 27.54 -19.06
N GLY A 264 -5.41 27.78 -19.93
CA GLY A 264 -5.99 26.76 -20.81
C GLY A 264 -6.90 25.73 -20.12
N ILE A 265 -7.35 25.99 -18.89
CA ILE A 265 -8.18 25.05 -18.11
C ILE A 265 -9.69 25.35 -18.17
N TRP A 266 -10.07 26.53 -18.65
CA TRP A 266 -11.46 26.94 -18.80
C TRP A 266 -11.76 27.47 -20.21
N ASN A 267 -12.92 27.07 -20.75
CA ASN A 267 -13.47 27.56 -22.01
C ASN A 267 -14.99 27.72 -21.88
N SER A 268 -15.49 28.94 -22.08
CA SER A 268 -16.91 29.28 -21.99
C SER A 268 -17.79 28.61 -23.04
N LYS A 269 -17.21 28.10 -24.13
CA LYS A 269 -17.93 27.35 -25.19
C LYS A 269 -18.09 25.87 -24.87
N LYS A 270 -17.41 25.35 -23.83
CA LYS A 270 -17.53 23.96 -23.38
C LYS A 270 -18.44 23.91 -22.14
N HIS A 271 -19.11 22.79 -21.94
CA HIS A 271 -19.89 22.57 -20.72
C HIS A 271 -18.97 22.53 -19.49
N LEU A 272 -19.48 22.98 -18.34
CA LEU A 272 -18.78 22.85 -17.06
C LEU A 272 -18.61 21.36 -16.73
N SER A 273 -17.38 20.93 -16.42
CA SER A 273 -17.11 19.54 -16.05
C SER A 273 -16.13 19.42 -14.89
N TYR A 274 -16.16 18.27 -14.23
CA TYR A 274 -15.32 17.91 -13.08
C TYR A 274 -14.82 16.49 -13.25
N ILE A 275 -13.67 16.18 -12.65
CA ILE A 275 -13.13 14.81 -12.57
C ILE A 275 -13.36 14.30 -11.14
N LEU A 276 -13.85 13.07 -11.05
CA LEU A 276 -14.08 12.38 -9.79
C LEU A 276 -13.07 11.24 -9.66
N TYR A 277 -12.40 11.17 -8.51
CA TYR A 277 -11.55 10.04 -8.14
C TYR A 277 -12.32 9.16 -7.15
N LEU A 278 -12.48 7.88 -7.49
CA LEU A 278 -13.13 6.88 -6.66
C LEU A 278 -12.13 5.78 -6.32
N ASP A 279 -12.15 5.34 -5.07
CA ASP A 279 -11.28 4.28 -4.57
C ASP A 279 -12.10 3.38 -3.64
N ALA A 280 -11.99 2.08 -3.83
CA ALA A 280 -12.72 1.10 -3.03
C ALA A 280 -11.97 0.87 -1.72
N ASN A 281 -12.62 1.20 -0.60
CA ASN A 281 -12.09 0.92 0.73
C ASN A 281 -11.99 -0.60 0.94
N ASN A 282 -10.76 -1.13 1.04
CA ASN A 282 -10.48 -2.54 1.29
C ASN A 282 -11.15 -3.50 0.28
N LEU A 283 -10.92 -3.27 -1.02
CA LEU A 283 -11.49 -4.05 -2.12
C LEU A 283 -11.34 -5.57 -1.92
N TYR A 284 -10.13 -6.06 -1.67
CA TYR A 284 -9.89 -7.49 -1.48
C TYR A 284 -10.48 -8.02 -0.18
N GLY A 285 -10.53 -7.25 0.90
CA GLY A 285 -11.21 -7.68 2.12
C GLY A 285 -12.72 -7.86 1.94
N TRP A 286 -13.36 -7.02 1.12
CA TRP A 286 -14.75 -7.23 0.71
C TRP A 286 -14.91 -8.49 -0.14
N ALA A 287 -14.00 -8.72 -1.09
CA ALA A 287 -14.01 -9.94 -1.90
C ALA A 287 -13.83 -11.21 -1.04
N LEU A 288 -12.93 -11.16 -0.05
CA LEU A 288 -12.70 -12.26 0.90
C LEU A 288 -13.87 -12.50 1.87
N SER A 289 -14.83 -11.57 1.96
CA SER A 289 -16.07 -11.78 2.73
C SER A 289 -17.18 -12.48 1.94
N LYS A 290 -16.95 -12.78 0.66
CA LYS A 290 -17.86 -13.57 -0.17
C LYS A 290 -17.65 -15.07 0.06
N PRO A 291 -18.61 -15.93 -0.32
CA PRO A 291 -18.37 -17.36 -0.39
C PRO A 291 -17.12 -17.64 -1.23
N LEU A 292 -16.23 -18.48 -0.70
CA LEU A 292 -14.99 -18.89 -1.35
C LEU A 292 -14.91 -20.42 -1.29
N PRO A 293 -14.32 -21.06 -2.31
CA PRO A 293 -14.15 -22.51 -2.29
C PRO A 293 -13.17 -22.91 -1.19
N VAL A 294 -13.53 -23.93 -0.41
CA VAL A 294 -12.71 -24.47 0.69
C VAL A 294 -12.28 -25.92 0.47
N GLY A 295 -12.93 -26.64 -0.43
CA GLY A 295 -12.62 -28.03 -0.75
C GLY A 295 -13.67 -28.67 -1.64
N GLU A 296 -13.65 -30.00 -1.68
CA GLU A 296 -14.42 -30.86 -2.56
C GLU A 296 -14.14 -30.55 -4.03
N PHE A 297 -12.87 -30.28 -4.33
CA PHE A 297 -12.44 -29.93 -5.67
C PHE A 297 -12.57 -31.11 -6.62
N PHE A 298 -13.35 -30.91 -7.67
CA PHE A 298 -13.59 -31.93 -8.69
C PHE A 298 -13.28 -31.37 -10.08
N ASN A 299 -12.55 -32.16 -10.87
CA ASN A 299 -12.22 -31.85 -12.27
C ASN A 299 -12.72 -32.97 -13.19
N TYR A 300 -13.65 -32.64 -14.10
CA TYR A 300 -14.24 -33.59 -15.07
C TYR A 300 -13.24 -34.11 -16.11
N ASN A 301 -12.15 -33.41 -16.36
CA ASN A 301 -11.12 -33.86 -17.30
C ASN A 301 -10.17 -34.89 -16.69
N ASN A 302 -10.17 -35.03 -15.36
CA ASN A 302 -9.31 -35.96 -14.67
C ASN A 302 -10.01 -37.31 -14.48
N GLU A 303 -9.59 -38.30 -15.26
CA GLU A 303 -10.14 -39.67 -15.27
C GLU A 303 -10.07 -40.38 -13.90
N LYS A 304 -9.26 -39.88 -12.95
CA LYS A 304 -9.20 -40.43 -11.58
C LYS A 304 -10.39 -40.04 -10.72
N ASN A 305 -11.17 -39.05 -11.13
CA ASN A 305 -12.30 -38.58 -10.36
C ASN A 305 -13.59 -39.32 -10.77
N ASN A 306 -14.12 -40.16 -9.86
CA ASN A 306 -15.29 -40.99 -10.09
C ASN A 306 -16.62 -40.29 -9.73
N VAL A 307 -16.88 -39.09 -10.27
CA VAL A 307 -18.20 -38.43 -10.08
C VAL A 307 -19.04 -38.65 -11.32
N THR A 308 -20.28 -39.08 -11.09
CA THR A 308 -21.26 -39.37 -12.14
C THR A 308 -22.27 -38.25 -12.35
N GLU A 309 -22.45 -37.35 -11.37
CA GLU A 309 -23.43 -36.26 -11.40
C GLU A 309 -22.95 -35.02 -10.58
N PRO A 310 -23.22 -33.79 -11.03
CA PRO A 310 -23.74 -33.46 -12.37
C PRO A 310 -22.75 -33.86 -13.46
N LYS A 311 -23.19 -34.03 -14.71
CA LYS A 311 -22.29 -34.27 -15.85
C LYS A 311 -21.97 -32.94 -16.55
N PRO A 312 -20.84 -32.85 -17.28
CA PRO A 312 -20.53 -31.67 -18.09
C PRO A 312 -21.67 -31.30 -19.07
N SER A 313 -22.39 -32.30 -19.57
CA SER A 313 -23.54 -32.12 -20.47
C SER A 313 -24.73 -31.38 -19.84
N ASP A 314 -24.81 -31.32 -18.52
CA ASP A 314 -25.93 -30.69 -17.81
C ASP A 314 -25.76 -29.17 -17.71
N PHE A 315 -24.54 -28.67 -17.91
CA PHE A 315 -24.20 -27.25 -17.93
C PHE A 315 -24.47 -26.63 -19.30
N THR A 316 -25.76 -26.56 -19.66
CA THR A 316 -26.19 -25.80 -20.85
C THR A 316 -26.01 -24.29 -20.62
N LYS A 317 -26.05 -23.50 -21.70
CA LYS A 317 -26.03 -22.02 -21.60
C LYS A 317 -27.08 -21.48 -20.63
N GLU A 318 -28.30 -22.02 -20.68
CA GLU A 318 -29.38 -21.61 -19.80
C GLU A 318 -29.11 -22.01 -18.35
N THR A 319 -28.61 -23.23 -18.13
CA THR A 319 -28.22 -23.68 -16.79
C THR A 319 -27.14 -22.77 -16.19
N ILE A 320 -26.08 -22.47 -16.95
CA ILE A 320 -24.95 -21.64 -16.51
C ILE A 320 -25.42 -20.22 -16.14
N LEU A 321 -26.29 -19.61 -16.95
CA LEU A 321 -26.80 -18.26 -16.69
C LEU A 321 -27.74 -18.17 -15.48
N ASN A 322 -28.25 -19.31 -15.00
CA ASN A 322 -29.15 -19.41 -13.85
C ASN A 322 -28.47 -19.99 -12.59
N LEU A 323 -27.14 -20.18 -12.61
CA LEU A 323 -26.39 -20.61 -11.42
C LEU A 323 -26.51 -19.56 -10.31
N GLU A 324 -26.60 -20.02 -9.07
CA GLU A 324 -26.67 -19.13 -7.92
C GLU A 324 -25.30 -18.55 -7.58
N ASP A 325 -25.20 -17.22 -7.47
CA ASP A 325 -23.96 -16.52 -7.10
C ASP A 325 -23.38 -16.94 -5.73
N ASN A 326 -24.23 -17.42 -4.81
CA ASN A 326 -23.85 -17.85 -3.46
C ASN A 326 -24.30 -19.29 -3.18
N GLY A 327 -24.36 -20.14 -4.21
CA GLY A 327 -24.67 -21.55 -4.06
C GLY A 327 -23.60 -22.30 -3.25
N ASP A 328 -23.92 -23.52 -2.84
CA ASP A 328 -23.02 -24.37 -2.05
C ASP A 328 -21.75 -24.78 -2.84
N TYR A 329 -21.83 -24.80 -4.17
CA TYR A 329 -20.73 -25.15 -5.07
C TYR A 329 -20.41 -24.01 -6.04
N GLY A 330 -19.12 -23.73 -6.22
CA GLY A 330 -18.61 -22.86 -7.27
C GLY A 330 -18.25 -23.65 -8.53
N TYR A 331 -18.38 -23.01 -9.69
CA TYR A 331 -18.07 -23.62 -10.98
C TYR A 331 -17.00 -22.82 -11.72
N THR A 332 -16.07 -23.52 -12.36
CA THR A 332 -15.05 -22.93 -13.23
C THR A 332 -15.18 -23.56 -14.60
N PHE A 333 -15.31 -22.73 -15.64
CA PHE A 333 -15.51 -23.19 -17.02
C PHE A 333 -14.32 -22.77 -17.87
N ILE A 334 -13.90 -23.66 -18.77
CA ILE A 334 -12.91 -23.34 -19.80
C ILE A 334 -13.69 -23.17 -21.10
N VAL A 335 -13.70 -21.96 -21.65
CA VAL A 335 -14.59 -21.59 -22.76
C VAL A 335 -13.88 -20.79 -23.84
N ASP A 336 -14.30 -21.00 -25.07
CA ASP A 336 -13.99 -20.10 -26.18
C ASP A 336 -15.00 -18.95 -26.19
N LEU A 337 -14.51 -17.72 -26.25
CA LEU A 337 -15.34 -16.52 -26.20
C LEU A 337 -15.12 -15.67 -27.44
N GLU A 338 -16.22 -15.28 -28.08
CA GLU A 338 -16.21 -14.24 -29.10
C GLU A 338 -16.94 -13.02 -28.56
N ILE A 339 -16.36 -11.83 -28.76
CA ILE A 339 -16.98 -10.56 -28.38
C ILE A 339 -17.57 -9.94 -29.64
N PRO A 340 -18.90 -9.94 -29.82
CA PRO A 340 -19.55 -9.43 -31.01
C PRO A 340 -19.21 -7.95 -31.26
N SER A 341 -18.99 -7.62 -32.54
CA SER A 341 -18.53 -6.28 -32.96
C SER A 341 -19.46 -5.15 -32.53
N GLU A 342 -20.75 -5.41 -32.45
CA GLU A 342 -21.79 -4.49 -31.99
C GLU A 342 -21.62 -4.09 -30.51
N LEU A 343 -20.93 -4.91 -29.71
CA LEU A 343 -20.64 -4.64 -28.30
C LEU A 343 -19.32 -3.88 -28.11
N HIS A 344 -18.47 -3.76 -29.14
CA HIS A 344 -17.14 -3.15 -28.99
C HIS A 344 -17.22 -1.70 -28.50
N LYS A 345 -18.15 -0.91 -29.05
CA LYS A 345 -18.38 0.47 -28.61
C LYS A 345 -18.87 0.54 -27.16
N LYS A 346 -19.65 -0.44 -26.71
CA LYS A 346 -20.16 -0.50 -25.33
C LYS A 346 -19.04 -0.81 -24.34
N PHE A 347 -18.09 -1.66 -24.72
CA PHE A 347 -16.99 -2.11 -23.86
C PHE A 347 -15.68 -1.36 -24.09
N GLN A 348 -15.62 -0.39 -25.01
CA GLN A 348 -14.36 0.31 -25.34
C GLN A 348 -13.69 0.96 -24.12
N ASP A 349 -14.50 1.47 -23.18
CA ASP A 349 -13.99 2.19 -22.00
C ASP A 349 -13.62 1.25 -20.85
N TYR A 350 -14.15 0.02 -20.87
CA TYR A 350 -13.83 -1.01 -19.89
C TYR A 350 -13.99 -2.40 -20.55
N PRO A 351 -13.01 -2.84 -21.36
CA PRO A 351 -13.08 -4.15 -21.98
C PRO A 351 -13.05 -5.22 -20.89
N MET A 352 -14.02 -6.13 -20.94
CA MET A 352 -14.13 -7.22 -19.97
C MET A 352 -13.17 -8.35 -20.33
N LEU A 353 -12.99 -9.32 -19.42
CA LEU A 353 -12.25 -10.56 -19.66
C LEU A 353 -10.76 -10.31 -20.00
N PRO A 354 -9.98 -9.72 -19.06
CA PRO A 354 -8.57 -9.46 -19.30
C PRO A 354 -7.78 -10.76 -19.43
N GLU A 355 -6.83 -10.78 -20.35
CA GLU A 355 -6.03 -11.96 -20.68
C GLU A 355 -4.54 -11.64 -20.61
N HIS A 356 -3.70 -12.66 -20.43
CA HIS A 356 -2.26 -12.52 -20.58
C HIS A 356 -1.91 -12.46 -22.07
N TYR A 357 -1.74 -11.24 -22.59
CA TYR A 357 -1.48 -11.00 -24.01
C TYR A 357 -0.10 -10.36 -24.21
N ILE A 358 0.58 -10.76 -25.29
CA ILE A 358 1.78 -10.09 -25.79
C ILE A 358 1.36 -9.27 -27.00
N PRO A 359 1.32 -7.92 -26.89
CA PRO A 359 0.99 -7.06 -28.02
C PRO A 359 1.88 -7.32 -29.23
N LYS A 360 1.26 -7.49 -30.39
CA LYS A 360 1.94 -7.60 -31.68
C LYS A 360 2.29 -6.21 -32.18
N GLU A 361 3.21 -6.13 -33.14
CA GLU A 361 3.58 -4.85 -33.76
C GLU A 361 2.38 -4.13 -34.42
N ALA A 362 1.41 -4.91 -34.93
CA ALA A 362 0.16 -4.39 -35.48
C ALA A 362 -0.73 -3.70 -34.42
N ASP A 363 -0.58 -4.07 -33.15
CA ASP A 363 -1.37 -3.50 -32.03
C ASP A 363 -0.76 -2.18 -31.51
N LEU A 364 0.46 -1.84 -31.96
CA LEU A 364 1.16 -0.64 -31.53
C LEU A 364 0.71 0.58 -32.33
N SER A 365 0.46 1.68 -31.62
CA SER A 365 0.28 3.00 -32.26
C SER A 365 1.58 3.48 -32.91
N ASP A 366 1.47 4.35 -33.91
CA ASP A 366 2.64 4.90 -34.62
C ASP A 366 3.60 5.62 -33.68
N TYR A 367 3.08 6.25 -32.62
CA TYR A 367 3.89 6.86 -31.56
C TYR A 367 4.74 5.81 -30.82
N GLN A 368 4.15 4.67 -30.44
CA GLN A 368 4.88 3.59 -29.77
C GLN A 368 5.93 2.97 -30.69
N LYS A 369 5.60 2.78 -31.97
CA LYS A 369 6.56 2.31 -32.98
C LYS A 369 7.74 3.28 -33.11
N LYS A 370 7.48 4.59 -33.13
CA LYS A 370 8.53 5.61 -33.15
C LYS A 370 9.41 5.56 -31.90
N LEU A 371 8.83 5.45 -30.70
CA LEU A 371 9.62 5.33 -29.46
C LEU A 371 10.56 4.12 -29.48
N ILE A 372 10.12 3.01 -30.06
CA ILE A 372 10.96 1.82 -30.23
C ILE A 372 12.08 2.09 -31.26
N ALA A 373 11.77 2.76 -32.37
CA ALA A 373 12.75 3.12 -33.39
C ALA A 373 13.81 4.11 -32.85
N ASP A 374 13.42 5.00 -31.95
CA ASP A 374 14.30 5.99 -31.29
C ASP A 374 15.09 5.37 -30.11
N GLU A 375 15.01 4.05 -29.89
CA GLU A 375 15.65 3.31 -28.78
C GLU A 375 15.24 3.77 -27.36
N ILE A 376 14.17 4.56 -27.24
CA ILE A 376 13.59 4.99 -25.97
C ILE A 376 12.65 3.92 -25.41
N GLY A 377 11.94 3.22 -26.31
CA GLY A 377 10.96 2.19 -25.99
C GLY A 377 11.47 0.77 -26.28
N ASN A 378 10.84 -0.22 -25.64
CA ASN A 378 11.13 -1.64 -25.88
C ASN A 378 9.98 -2.32 -26.63
N LYS A 379 10.31 -3.24 -27.54
CA LYS A 379 9.33 -4.15 -28.13
C LYS A 379 8.65 -4.99 -27.02
N PRO A 380 7.34 -5.28 -27.12
CA PRO A 380 6.66 -6.18 -26.20
C PRO A 380 7.33 -7.56 -26.24
N LYS A 381 7.80 -8.06 -25.10
CA LYS A 381 8.47 -9.38 -24.99
C LYS A 381 7.74 -10.34 -24.04
N ASN A 382 7.07 -9.82 -23.03
CA ASN A 382 6.45 -10.60 -21.97
C ASN A 382 4.94 -10.35 -21.97
N GLY A 383 4.16 -11.40 -21.68
CA GLY A 383 2.73 -11.30 -21.52
C GLY A 383 2.38 -10.33 -20.41
N LYS A 384 1.42 -9.45 -20.66
CA LYS A 384 0.83 -8.57 -19.66
C LYS A 384 -0.66 -8.84 -19.58
N LEU A 385 -1.24 -8.57 -18.42
CA LEU A 385 -2.68 -8.59 -18.26
C LEU A 385 -3.26 -7.41 -19.05
N ILE A 386 -3.94 -7.70 -20.16
CA ILE A 386 -4.47 -6.70 -21.08
C ILE A 386 -5.95 -6.99 -21.31
N SER A 387 -6.76 -5.93 -21.25
CA SER A 387 -8.17 -5.99 -21.59
C SER A 387 -8.32 -5.77 -23.10
N THR A 388 -8.44 -6.85 -23.87
CA THR A 388 -8.65 -6.79 -25.34
C THR A 388 -10.07 -7.24 -25.71
N LEU A 389 -10.58 -6.75 -26.84
CA LEU A 389 -11.86 -7.20 -27.42
C LEU A 389 -11.69 -8.35 -28.42
N TYR A 390 -10.51 -8.99 -28.47
CA TYR A 390 -10.26 -10.13 -29.35
C TYR A 390 -11.02 -11.37 -28.87
N PRO A 391 -11.31 -12.32 -29.77
CA PRO A 391 -11.73 -13.66 -29.38
C PRO A 391 -10.74 -14.27 -28.39
N LYS A 392 -11.27 -14.99 -27.40
CA LYS A 392 -10.51 -15.71 -26.38
C LYS A 392 -10.63 -17.20 -26.66
N LYS A 393 -9.53 -17.92 -26.43
CA LYS A 393 -9.47 -19.38 -26.51
C LYS A 393 -9.11 -19.94 -25.15
N ASP A 394 -9.77 -21.02 -24.76
CA ASP A 394 -9.58 -21.69 -23.47
C ASP A 394 -9.59 -20.70 -22.28
N TYR A 395 -10.50 -19.71 -22.33
CA TYR A 395 -10.61 -18.70 -21.28
C TYR A 395 -11.22 -19.34 -20.03
N ILE A 396 -10.58 -19.09 -18.88
CA ILE A 396 -10.93 -19.60 -17.56
C ILE A 396 -11.65 -18.51 -16.77
#